data_AF-A0A2K2CNZ9-F1
#
_entry.id   AF-A0A2K2CNZ9-F1
#
_cell.length_a   1.000
_cell.length_b   1.000
_cell.length_c   1.000
_cell.angle_alpha   90.00
_cell.angle_beta   90.00
_cell.angle_gamma   90.00
#
_symmetry.space_group_name_H-M   'P 1'
#
loop_
_entity.id
_entity.type
_entity.pdbx_description
1 polymer ?
#
loop_
_entity_poly.entity_id
_entity_poly.type
_entity_poly.pdbx_seq_one_letter_code
_entity_poly.pdbx_strand_id
1 'polypeptide(L)'
;MRVGPAGGETTVLMNQVDGAPLRFINGVDVDQMTGQVYFTDSSMNYQRSQHEMVTRTGDSTGRLMRYDPQTNDVTTLQSGLTYPNGVSMSRPNVGKTEPFADLPGYPDNVRQDRRGGYWVALHREKNELPFEFGSHLLAVRVGPNGKVLEEMREPKSVRPTEIMERANGKYYMGSVELPYVSVVTHK
;
A
#
# COMPACT_ATOMS: atom_id res chain seq x y z
N MET A 1 12.15 2.75 10.32
CA MET A 1 13.07 3.90 10.51
C MET A 1 12.25 5.12 10.91
N ARG A 2 12.83 6.10 11.61
CA ARG A 2 12.21 7.42 11.88
C ARG A 2 13.13 8.57 11.50
N VAL A 3 12.56 9.71 11.18
CA VAL A 3 13.27 10.97 10.91
C VAL A 3 12.46 12.14 11.47
N GLY A 4 13.13 13.20 11.91
CA GLY A 4 12.47 14.41 12.41
C GLY A 4 11.83 15.24 11.29
N PRO A 5 10.97 16.23 11.63
CA PRO A 5 10.28 17.06 10.64
C PRO A 5 11.22 17.90 9.76
N ALA A 6 12.45 18.15 10.22
CA ALA A 6 13.49 18.81 9.44
C ALA A 6 14.21 17.89 8.44
N GLY A 7 13.84 16.61 8.37
CA GLY A 7 14.56 15.59 7.60
C GLY A 7 15.86 15.15 8.28
N GLY A 8 16.81 14.67 7.48
CA GLY A 8 18.12 14.21 7.92
C GLY A 8 18.28 12.68 7.94
N GLU A 9 19.35 12.23 8.59
CA GLU A 9 19.62 10.80 8.75
C GLU A 9 18.52 10.11 9.56
N THR A 10 18.20 8.89 9.15
CA THR A 10 17.15 8.12 9.78
C THR A 10 17.69 7.32 10.97
N THR A 11 16.90 7.21 12.03
CA THR A 11 17.15 6.24 13.10
C THR A 11 16.42 4.93 12.79
N VAL A 12 17.13 3.80 12.82
CA VAL A 12 16.50 2.48 12.74
C VAL A 12 15.73 2.23 14.04
N LEU A 13 14.43 1.96 13.92
CA LEU A 13 13.59 1.63 15.07
C LEU A 13 13.69 0.14 15.43
N MET A 14 13.78 -0.72 14.41
CA MET A 14 13.81 -2.17 14.51
C MET A 14 14.20 -2.76 13.15
N ASN A 15 14.66 -4.01 13.16
CA ASN A 15 14.94 -4.82 11.96
C ASN A 15 14.43 -6.27 12.08
N GLN A 16 13.82 -6.63 13.21
CA GLN A 16 13.25 -7.94 13.48
C GLN A 16 12.04 -7.82 14.40
N VAL A 17 11.10 -8.75 14.27
CA VAL A 17 9.87 -8.86 15.07
C VAL A 17 9.61 -10.35 15.30
N ASP A 18 9.26 -10.75 16.52
CA ASP A 18 9.00 -12.14 16.92
C ASP A 18 10.16 -13.10 16.59
N GLY A 19 11.41 -12.62 16.71
CA GLY A 19 12.62 -13.40 16.40
C GLY A 19 12.91 -13.57 14.90
N ALA A 20 12.10 -13.00 14.01
CA ALA A 20 12.28 -13.07 12.56
C ALA A 20 12.63 -11.69 11.96
N PRO A 21 13.57 -11.62 11.00
CA PRO A 21 13.95 -10.38 10.36
C PRO A 21 12.79 -9.79 9.54
N LEU A 22 12.73 -8.47 9.48
CA LEU A 22 11.91 -7.75 8.51
C LEU A 22 12.65 -7.74 7.17
N ARG A 23 12.05 -8.31 6.11
CA ARG A 23 12.73 -8.45 4.80
C ARG A 23 12.16 -7.56 3.72
N PHE A 24 10.85 -7.33 3.74
CA PHE A 24 10.16 -6.60 2.68
C PHE A 24 9.07 -5.70 3.27
N ILE A 25 9.48 -4.75 4.10
CA ILE A 25 8.61 -3.65 4.54
C ILE A 25 8.15 -2.81 3.35
N ASN A 26 6.82 -2.61 3.24
CA ASN A 26 6.21 -1.96 2.08
C ASN A 26 5.21 -0.87 2.46
N GLY A 27 4.04 -1.24 2.97
CA GLY A 27 2.99 -0.31 3.35
C GLY A 27 3.20 0.23 4.75
N VAL A 28 2.83 1.50 4.96
CA VAL A 28 2.80 2.13 6.28
C VAL A 28 1.68 3.15 6.34
N ASP A 29 0.98 3.20 7.46
CA ASP A 29 0.03 4.26 7.81
C ASP A 29 0.12 4.57 9.32
N VAL A 30 -0.33 5.76 9.70
CA VAL A 30 -0.22 6.25 11.09
C VAL A 30 -1.59 6.67 11.58
N ASP A 31 -2.01 6.12 12.71
CA ASP A 31 -3.16 6.63 13.43
C ASP A 31 -2.84 8.03 13.96
N GLN A 32 -3.49 9.04 13.38
CA GLN A 32 -3.26 10.44 13.73
C GLN A 32 -3.73 10.80 15.15
N MET A 33 -4.59 9.98 15.78
CA MET A 33 -5.04 10.21 17.15
C MET A 33 -4.08 9.61 18.18
N THR A 34 -3.61 8.39 17.95
CA THR A 34 -2.79 7.65 18.94
C THR A 34 -1.29 7.71 18.64
N GLY A 35 -0.91 8.01 17.39
CA GLY A 35 0.47 7.92 16.90
C GLY A 35 0.92 6.49 16.61
N GLN A 36 0.08 5.47 16.81
CA GLN A 36 0.41 4.08 16.48
C GLN A 36 0.64 3.93 14.98
N VAL A 37 1.69 3.19 14.62
CA VAL A 37 2.12 3.01 13.24
C VAL A 37 1.78 1.60 12.78
N TYR A 38 1.00 1.49 11.70
CA TYR A 38 0.61 0.22 11.11
C TYR A 38 1.41 0.01 9.84
N PHE A 39 1.99 -1.17 9.66
CA PHE A 39 2.88 -1.43 8.53
C PHE A 39 2.85 -2.90 8.12
N THR A 40 3.24 -3.16 6.87
CA THR A 40 3.30 -4.51 6.32
C THR A 40 4.74 -4.97 6.12
N ASP A 41 4.96 -6.28 6.26
CA ASP A 41 6.12 -7.00 5.73
C ASP A 41 5.59 -7.96 4.67
N SER A 42 5.84 -7.65 3.40
CA SER A 42 5.23 -8.32 2.25
C SER A 42 5.67 -9.78 2.09
N SER A 43 6.85 -10.14 2.62
CA SER A 43 7.39 -11.50 2.60
C SER A 43 8.42 -11.67 3.72
N MET A 44 8.37 -12.81 4.42
CA MET A 44 9.44 -13.20 5.35
C MET A 44 10.56 -14.00 4.67
N ASN A 45 10.38 -14.35 3.39
CA ASN A 45 11.31 -15.19 2.62
C ASN A 45 12.17 -14.36 1.65
N TYR A 46 11.58 -13.32 1.04
CA TYR A 46 12.20 -12.57 -0.04
C TYR A 46 12.42 -11.11 0.32
N GLN A 47 13.50 -10.52 -0.18
CA GLN A 47 13.73 -9.08 -0.10
C GLN A 47 13.00 -8.34 -1.22
N ARG A 48 12.87 -7.02 -1.11
CA ARG A 48 12.28 -6.16 -2.16
C ARG A 48 12.92 -6.34 -3.54
N SER A 49 14.23 -6.60 -3.62
CA SER A 49 14.92 -6.86 -4.89
C SER A 49 14.50 -8.18 -5.56
N GLN A 50 13.82 -9.05 -4.83
CA GLN A 50 13.33 -10.36 -5.28
C GLN A 50 11.80 -10.38 -5.37
N HIS A 51 11.16 -9.21 -5.52
CA HIS A 51 9.70 -9.04 -5.48
C HIS A 51 8.94 -9.97 -6.46
N GLU A 52 9.54 -10.34 -7.59
CA GLU A 52 8.94 -11.29 -8.54
C GLU A 52 8.78 -12.70 -7.94
N MET A 53 9.66 -13.11 -7.03
CA MET A 53 9.63 -14.43 -6.41
C MET A 53 8.40 -14.62 -5.53
N VAL A 54 7.96 -13.55 -4.85
CA VAL A 54 6.77 -13.57 -3.98
C VAL A 54 5.54 -14.07 -4.79
N THR A 55 5.34 -13.52 -5.99
CA THR A 55 4.25 -13.96 -6.88
C THR A 55 4.52 -15.33 -7.48
N ARG A 56 5.73 -15.59 -7.98
CA ARG A 56 6.08 -16.85 -8.67
C ARG A 56 5.95 -18.08 -7.78
N THR A 57 6.24 -17.95 -6.48
CA THR A 57 6.16 -19.08 -5.54
C THR A 57 4.86 -19.12 -4.74
N GLY A 58 3.94 -18.16 -4.94
CA GLY A 58 2.73 -18.05 -4.13
C GLY A 58 3.02 -17.78 -2.65
N ASP A 59 4.08 -17.03 -2.35
CA ASP A 59 4.50 -16.77 -0.97
C ASP A 59 3.36 -16.10 -0.19
N SER A 60 3.06 -16.68 0.97
CA SER A 60 1.99 -16.23 1.85
C SER A 60 2.50 -16.09 3.27
N THR A 61 3.76 -15.64 3.42
CA THR A 61 4.39 -15.39 4.73
C THR A 61 4.26 -13.95 5.20
N GLY A 62 3.55 -13.11 4.46
CA GLY A 62 3.42 -11.69 4.77
C GLY A 62 2.72 -11.42 6.11
N ARG A 63 3.00 -10.24 6.68
CA ARG A 63 2.53 -9.82 8.01
C ARG A 63 1.97 -8.39 7.99
N LEU A 64 0.92 -8.16 8.78
CA LEU A 64 0.46 -6.84 9.20
C LEU A 64 0.84 -6.64 10.67
N MET A 65 1.47 -5.53 10.98
CA MET A 65 2.02 -5.23 12.30
C MET A 65 1.66 -3.82 12.75
N ARG A 66 1.73 -3.60 14.06
CA ARG A 66 1.56 -2.29 14.69
C ARG A 66 2.73 -2.00 15.61
N TYR A 67 3.37 -0.85 15.42
CA TYR A 67 4.35 -0.26 16.33
C TYR A 67 3.67 0.76 17.24
N ASP A 68 3.94 0.65 18.55
CA ASP A 68 3.52 1.62 19.55
C ASP A 68 4.69 2.54 19.93
N PRO A 69 4.63 3.85 19.60
CA PRO A 69 5.73 4.77 19.92
C PRO A 69 5.87 5.05 21.42
N GLN A 70 4.86 4.74 22.25
CA GLN A 70 4.92 4.95 23.70
C GLN A 70 5.72 3.83 24.39
N THR A 71 5.52 2.58 23.97
CA THR A 71 6.22 1.42 24.57
C THR A 71 7.46 1.01 23.78
N ASN A 72 7.57 1.45 22.53
CA ASN A 72 8.54 1.00 21.53
C ASN A 72 8.38 -0.47 21.11
N ASP A 73 7.21 -1.06 21.34
CA ASP A 73 6.95 -2.45 20.96
C ASP A 73 6.29 -2.56 19.59
N VAL A 74 6.47 -3.73 18.99
CA VAL A 74 5.69 -4.16 17.83
C VAL A 74 4.82 -5.35 18.17
N THR A 75 3.58 -5.30 17.73
CA THR A 75 2.64 -6.42 17.77
C THR A 75 2.34 -6.89 16.34
N THR A 76 2.54 -8.17 16.06
CA THR A 76 1.99 -8.79 14.84
C THR A 76 0.48 -8.92 14.98
N LEU A 77 -0.27 -8.25 14.10
CA LEU A 77 -1.74 -8.24 14.10
C LEU A 77 -2.31 -9.39 13.27
N GLN A 78 -1.66 -9.70 12.15
CA GLN A 78 -2.04 -10.79 11.25
C GLN A 78 -0.78 -11.32 10.55
N SER A 79 -0.66 -12.64 10.45
CA SER A 79 0.37 -13.33 9.68
C SER A 79 -0.25 -14.23 8.62
N GLY A 80 0.56 -14.75 7.71
CA GLY A 80 0.08 -15.67 6.68
C GLY A 80 -0.58 -14.95 5.49
N LEU A 81 -0.30 -13.67 5.30
CA LEU A 81 -0.90 -12.86 4.24
C LEU A 81 -0.17 -13.09 2.91
N THR A 82 -0.92 -13.23 1.82
CA THR A 82 -0.38 -13.27 0.47
C THR A 82 -0.04 -11.86 0.01
N TYR A 83 1.26 -11.56 -0.04
CA TYR A 83 1.83 -10.34 -0.62
C TYR A 83 1.17 -9.00 -0.15
N PRO A 84 1.08 -8.72 1.17
CA PRO A 84 0.47 -7.48 1.65
C PRO A 84 1.34 -6.26 1.33
N ASN A 85 0.98 -5.48 0.31
CA ASN A 85 1.72 -4.27 -0.08
C ASN A 85 1.22 -3.03 0.63
N GLY A 86 -0.05 -2.66 0.44
CA GLY A 86 -0.66 -1.49 1.08
C GLY A 86 -1.29 -1.77 2.43
N VAL A 87 -1.29 -0.75 3.29
CA VAL A 87 -2.15 -0.67 4.48
C VAL A 87 -2.67 0.75 4.59
N SER A 88 -3.94 0.91 4.94
CA SER A 88 -4.49 2.20 5.33
C SER A 88 -5.47 2.04 6.47
N MET A 89 -5.43 2.97 7.41
CA MET A 89 -6.29 2.99 8.58
C MET A 89 -7.69 3.48 8.25
N SER A 90 -8.68 2.90 8.92
CA SER A 90 -10.05 3.38 8.96
C SER A 90 -10.38 3.86 10.38
N ARG A 91 -11.49 4.59 10.53
CA ARG A 91 -12.06 4.85 11.86
C ARG A 91 -12.45 3.52 12.52
N PRO A 92 -12.43 3.41 13.87
CA PRO A 92 -12.23 2.13 14.53
C PRO A 92 -13.39 1.15 14.28
N ASN A 93 -13.10 0.12 13.49
CA ASN A 93 -13.70 -1.20 13.60
C ASN A 93 -12.54 -2.16 13.89
N VAL A 94 -12.29 -2.43 15.17
CA VAL A 94 -11.16 -3.27 15.59
C VAL A 94 -11.54 -4.74 15.51
N GLY A 95 -10.66 -5.56 14.94
CA GLY A 95 -10.58 -7.00 15.24
C GLY A 95 -11.25 -7.98 14.28
N LYS A 96 -11.69 -7.55 13.08
CA LYS A 96 -12.21 -8.48 12.07
C LYS A 96 -11.56 -8.24 10.71
N THR A 97 -10.95 -9.28 10.15
CA THR A 97 -10.52 -9.33 8.75
C THR A 97 -11.69 -9.84 7.91
N GLU A 98 -12.14 -9.05 6.94
CA GLU A 98 -13.13 -9.47 5.95
C GLU A 98 -12.79 -8.85 4.58
N PRO A 99 -13.14 -9.51 3.46
CA PRO A 99 -13.01 -8.90 2.15
C PRO A 99 -13.81 -7.59 2.10
N PHE A 100 -13.14 -6.49 1.79
CA PHE A 100 -13.77 -5.17 1.73
C PHE A 100 -14.33 -4.85 0.34
N ALA A 101 -13.59 -5.15 -0.73
CA ALA A 101 -13.96 -4.82 -2.09
C ALA A 101 -13.43 -5.88 -3.07
N ASP A 102 -14.20 -6.19 -4.12
CA ASP A 102 -13.70 -6.91 -5.29
C ASP A 102 -13.23 -5.89 -6.34
N LEU A 103 -11.96 -5.98 -6.72
CA LEU A 103 -11.30 -4.98 -7.55
C LEU A 103 -11.11 -5.50 -8.99
N PRO A 104 -11.10 -4.62 -10.00
CA PRO A 104 -10.87 -5.00 -11.41
C PRO A 104 -9.42 -5.39 -11.70
N GLY A 105 -8.50 -5.18 -10.74
CA GLY A 105 -7.08 -5.49 -10.85
C GLY A 105 -6.47 -5.92 -9.52
N TYR A 106 -5.17 -6.17 -9.54
CA TYR A 106 -4.41 -6.57 -8.36
C TYR A 106 -3.97 -5.31 -7.59
N PRO A 107 -4.41 -5.15 -6.33
CA PRO A 107 -4.08 -3.96 -5.54
C PRO A 107 -2.60 -3.94 -5.17
N ASP A 108 -2.02 -2.74 -5.18
CA ASP A 108 -0.69 -2.47 -4.64
C ASP A 108 -0.84 -1.65 -3.34
N ASN A 109 -0.62 -0.33 -3.37
CA ASN A 109 -0.88 0.54 -2.23
C ASN A 109 -2.33 1.03 -2.17
N VAL A 110 -2.80 1.25 -0.94
CA VAL A 110 -4.11 1.82 -0.61
C VAL A 110 -3.93 3.04 0.28
N ARG A 111 -4.70 4.10 0.01
CA ARG A 111 -4.71 5.34 0.78
C ARG A 111 -6.12 5.81 1.03
N GLN A 112 -6.40 6.22 2.26
CA GLN A 112 -7.68 6.85 2.59
C GLN A 112 -7.89 8.08 1.69
N ASP A 113 -9.10 8.20 1.13
CA ASP A 113 -9.49 9.42 0.44
C ASP A 113 -10.02 10.46 1.45
N ARG A 114 -10.33 11.67 0.97
CA ARG A 114 -10.87 12.74 1.82
C ARG A 114 -12.40 12.70 1.96
N ARG A 115 -13.04 11.67 1.40
CA ARG A 115 -14.47 11.51 1.17
C ARG A 115 -15.05 10.24 1.85
N GLY A 116 -14.26 9.60 2.72
CA GLY A 116 -14.67 8.43 3.51
C GLY A 116 -14.45 7.07 2.83
N GLY A 117 -13.80 7.04 1.67
CA GLY A 117 -13.37 5.85 0.96
C GLY A 117 -11.85 5.74 0.87
N TYR A 118 -11.37 5.07 -0.18
CA TYR A 118 -9.97 4.78 -0.43
C TYR A 118 -9.63 4.92 -1.91
N TRP A 119 -8.45 5.44 -2.20
CA TRP A 119 -7.80 5.21 -3.48
C TRP A 119 -6.91 3.98 -3.38
N VAL A 120 -6.99 3.12 -4.40
CA VAL A 120 -6.19 1.91 -4.51
C VAL A 120 -5.45 1.95 -5.85
N ALA A 121 -4.11 1.94 -5.82
CA ALA A 121 -3.30 1.75 -7.01
C ALA A 121 -3.36 0.28 -7.43
N LEU A 122 -3.41 0.03 -8.74
CA LEU A 122 -3.48 -1.32 -9.31
C LEU A 122 -2.18 -1.63 -10.04
N HIS A 123 -1.53 -2.73 -9.65
CA HIS A 123 -0.31 -3.19 -10.31
C HIS A 123 -0.59 -3.66 -11.75
N ARG A 124 -1.73 -4.31 -11.96
CA ARG A 124 -2.22 -4.77 -13.27
C ARG A 124 -3.72 -5.05 -13.22
N GLU A 125 -4.38 -5.02 -14.37
CA GLU A 125 -5.76 -5.50 -14.50
C GLU A 125 -5.83 -7.03 -14.43
N LYS A 126 -6.97 -7.59 -13.98
CA LYS A 126 -7.18 -9.05 -13.95
C LYS A 126 -7.09 -9.68 -15.34
N ASN A 127 -7.56 -8.96 -16.36
CA ASN A 127 -7.68 -9.43 -17.74
C ASN A 127 -6.71 -8.70 -18.70
N GLU A 128 -5.54 -8.26 -18.23
CA GLU A 128 -4.58 -7.52 -19.06
C GLU A 128 -3.93 -8.43 -20.14
N LEU A 129 -4.05 -8.05 -21.42
CA LEU A 129 -3.34 -8.72 -22.53
C LEU A 129 -1.92 -8.13 -22.71
N PRO A 130 -0.90 -8.97 -22.98
CA PRO A 130 0.51 -8.58 -22.81
C PRO A 130 1.11 -7.59 -23.82
N PHE A 131 0.45 -7.20 -24.91
CA PHE A 131 1.06 -6.31 -25.91
C PHE A 131 0.03 -5.47 -26.68
N GLU A 132 -0.51 -4.42 -26.06
CA GLU A 132 -1.39 -3.47 -26.77
C GLU A 132 -0.96 -2.01 -26.56
N PHE A 133 -1.04 -1.24 -27.64
CA PHE A 133 -1.19 0.22 -27.56
C PHE A 133 -2.55 0.52 -26.94
N GLY A 134 -2.61 1.22 -25.80
CA GLY A 134 -3.87 1.52 -25.13
C GLY A 134 -3.70 2.06 -23.72
N SER A 135 -4.83 2.23 -23.02
CA SER A 135 -4.89 2.63 -21.61
C SER A 135 -5.17 1.43 -20.70
N HIS A 136 -4.69 1.45 -19.46
CA HIS A 136 -5.03 0.49 -18.40
C HIS A 136 -5.54 1.21 -17.15
N LEU A 137 -6.27 0.49 -16.30
CA LEU A 137 -6.64 0.94 -14.96
C LEU A 137 -5.42 1.04 -14.08
N LEU A 138 -5.11 2.27 -13.68
CA LEU A 138 -3.99 2.57 -12.80
C LEU A 138 -4.42 2.63 -11.33
N ALA A 139 -5.65 3.07 -11.08
CA ALA A 139 -6.21 3.22 -9.76
C ALA A 139 -7.73 3.25 -9.79
N VAL A 140 -8.33 2.89 -8.67
CA VAL A 140 -9.76 3.00 -8.43
C VAL A 140 -10.03 3.69 -7.12
N ARG A 141 -11.12 4.45 -7.05
CA ARG A 141 -11.68 4.92 -5.78
C ARG A 141 -12.74 3.95 -5.32
N VAL A 142 -12.59 3.46 -4.10
CA VAL A 142 -13.52 2.55 -3.43
C VAL A 142 -14.24 3.34 -2.34
N GLY A 143 -15.57 3.34 -2.36
CA GLY A 143 -16.39 3.97 -1.32
C GLY A 143 -16.36 3.21 0.01
N PRO A 144 -16.90 3.79 1.11
CA PRO A 144 -16.94 3.14 2.43
C PRO A 144 -17.70 1.81 2.48
N ASN A 145 -18.49 1.50 1.46
CA ASN A 145 -19.26 0.26 1.33
C ASN A 145 -18.58 -0.79 0.42
N GLY A 146 -17.31 -0.58 0.06
CA GLY A 146 -16.56 -1.52 -0.79
C GLY A 146 -16.86 -1.42 -2.28
N LYS A 147 -17.71 -0.49 -2.73
CA LYS A 147 -18.01 -0.30 -4.17
C LYS A 147 -16.96 0.58 -4.84
N VAL A 148 -16.54 0.19 -6.05
CA VAL A 148 -15.78 1.09 -6.93
C VAL A 148 -16.68 2.24 -7.36
N LEU A 149 -16.23 3.47 -7.15
CA LEU A 149 -16.95 4.71 -7.44
C LEU A 149 -16.31 5.50 -8.58
N GLU A 150 -14.98 5.45 -8.71
CA GLU A 150 -14.22 6.14 -9.75
C GLU A 150 -13.13 5.21 -10.28
N GLU A 151 -12.88 5.26 -11.59
CA GLU A 151 -11.79 4.57 -12.27
C GLU A 151 -10.85 5.59 -12.88
N MET A 152 -9.54 5.37 -12.75
CA MET A 152 -8.54 6.18 -13.40
C MET A 152 -7.77 5.32 -14.40
N ARG A 153 -7.70 5.80 -15.66
CA ARG A 153 -7.05 5.11 -16.77
C ARG A 153 -6.04 6.02 -17.44
N GLU A 154 -4.87 5.46 -17.72
CA GLU A 154 -3.76 6.15 -18.40
C GLU A 154 -3.08 5.19 -19.39
N PRO A 155 -2.28 5.70 -20.36
CA PRO A 155 -1.50 4.86 -21.26
C PRO A 155 -0.67 3.80 -20.51
N LYS A 156 -0.50 2.62 -21.11
CA LYS A 156 0.27 1.50 -20.52
C LYS A 156 1.72 1.82 -20.13
N SER A 157 2.28 2.94 -20.58
CA SER A 157 3.58 3.44 -20.17
C SER A 157 3.63 4.03 -18.74
N VAL A 158 2.49 4.14 -18.05
CA VAL A 158 2.39 4.73 -16.71
C VAL A 158 1.89 3.70 -15.70
N ARG A 159 2.78 3.02 -14.96
CA ARG A 159 2.40 2.05 -13.92
C ARG A 159 2.66 2.61 -12.52
N PRO A 160 1.71 3.35 -11.92
CA PRO A 160 1.89 3.86 -10.57
C PRO A 160 1.67 2.74 -9.55
N THR A 161 2.53 2.69 -8.55
CA THR A 161 2.41 1.78 -7.40
C THR A 161 1.77 2.49 -6.20
N GLU A 162 1.57 3.80 -6.27
CA GLU A 162 1.03 4.64 -5.20
C GLU A 162 0.19 5.77 -5.80
N ILE A 163 -0.90 6.14 -5.11
CA ILE A 163 -1.75 7.28 -5.46
C ILE A 163 -2.21 8.00 -4.19
N MET A 164 -2.11 9.32 -4.19
CA MET A 164 -2.52 10.15 -3.04
C MET A 164 -3.30 11.38 -3.50
N GLU A 165 -4.56 11.48 -3.07
CA GLU A 165 -5.38 12.68 -3.22
C GLU A 165 -5.00 13.73 -2.16
N ARG A 166 -4.70 14.96 -2.58
CA ARG A 166 -4.39 16.08 -1.68
C ARG A 166 -5.54 17.09 -1.62
N ALA A 167 -5.54 17.92 -0.57
CA ALA A 167 -6.60 18.91 -0.32
C ALA A 167 -6.83 19.93 -1.45
N ASN A 168 -5.85 20.09 -2.34
CA ASN A 168 -5.93 20.94 -3.51
C ASN A 168 -6.59 20.26 -4.73
N GLY A 169 -7.18 19.07 -4.56
CA GLY A 169 -7.83 18.31 -5.63
C GLY A 169 -6.87 17.65 -6.62
N LYS A 170 -5.56 17.63 -6.32
CA LYS A 170 -4.54 16.97 -7.14
C LYS A 170 -4.23 15.57 -6.62
N TYR A 171 -3.92 14.69 -7.56
CA TYR A 171 -3.48 13.33 -7.32
C TYR A 171 -1.99 13.22 -7.60
N TYR A 172 -1.24 12.72 -6.64
CA TYR A 172 0.19 12.47 -6.77
C TYR A 172 0.42 10.98 -6.88
N MET A 173 1.23 10.58 -7.85
CA MET A 173 1.48 9.16 -8.13
C MET A 173 2.98 8.87 -8.15
N GLY A 174 3.36 7.81 -7.45
CA GLY A 174 4.70 7.25 -7.47
C GLY A 174 4.75 5.99 -8.31
N SER A 175 5.90 5.74 -8.94
CA SER A 175 6.17 4.51 -9.68
C SER A 175 7.58 4.02 -9.34
N VAL A 176 7.77 2.69 -9.36
CA VAL A 176 9.08 2.05 -9.26
C VAL A 176 9.75 1.88 -10.64
N GLU A 177 9.04 2.20 -11.72
CA GLU A 177 9.49 2.05 -13.10
C GLU A 177 9.81 3.39 -13.78
N LEU A 178 9.36 4.51 -13.20
CA LEU A 178 9.51 5.84 -13.78
C LEU A 178 10.42 6.74 -12.93
N PRO A 179 11.30 7.54 -13.53
CA PRO A 179 12.21 8.43 -12.81
C PRO A 179 11.56 9.76 -12.38
N TYR A 180 10.23 9.85 -12.36
CA TYR A 180 9.49 11.08 -12.04
C TYR A 180 8.18 10.79 -11.29
N VAL A 181 7.68 11.80 -10.57
CA VAL A 181 6.36 11.78 -9.92
C VAL A 181 5.34 12.39 -10.87
N SER A 182 4.22 11.70 -11.07
CA SER A 182 3.11 12.21 -11.87
C SER A 182 2.13 12.99 -11.01
N VAL A 183 1.61 14.11 -11.53
CA VAL A 183 0.55 14.90 -10.90
C VAL A 183 -0.63 15.00 -11.86
N VAL A 184 -1.77 14.44 -11.44
CA VAL A 184 -3.01 14.46 -12.21
C VAL A 184 -3.98 15.42 -11.54
N THR A 185 -4.71 16.20 -12.34
CA THR A 185 -5.83 17.02 -11.87
C THR A 185 -7.08 16.44 -12.50
N HIS A 186 -8.08 16.10 -11.69
CA HIS A 186 -9.37 15.68 -12.23
C HIS A 186 -9.97 16.89 -12.97
N LYS A 187 -10.38 16.69 -14.22
CA LYS A 187 -11.17 17.69 -14.96
C LYS A 187 -12.62 17.68 -14.49
#